data_AF-A0A2K6GXD4-F1
#
_entry.id   AF-A0A2K6GXD4-F1
#
_cell.length_a   1.000
_cell.length_b   1.000
_cell.length_c   1.000
_cell.angle_alpha   90.00
_cell.angle_beta   90.00
_cell.angle_gamma   90.00
#
_symmetry.space_group_name_H-M   'P 1'
#
loop_
_entity.id
_entity.type
_entity.pdbx_description
1 polymer ?
#
loop_
_entity_poly.entity_id
_entity_poly.type
_entity_poly.pdbx_seq_one_letter_code
_entity_poly.pdbx_strand_id
1 'polypeptide(L)'
;MSFWSGQQYQSPGGFDPQLPRTLFLLLLSVASARGVTQNPKDCVAFQSEKGSSISCHPPAELPSSLPADTFHLVLELFNLTQLPPDILKGASKLQELHLSSNRLESLAAEFLLPAPQLRVLDLTRNALTRLPPGLFQASAALETVVLKENQLEVLEASWLHGLKALGFLDLSGNRLRKLPAGLLANFTLLRTLDLGGNQLETLPPDLLRGPLRLQRLHLEGNRLQVLGKELLEPQPDLRYLFLNDNKLAKVAAGAFRGLRQLDMLDLSNNSLASVPEGLWAPLAQPGRDMQDGFDISGNPWICDQKLNDLYRWLEATKDKMFSQNATRCAGPEAVKGQTLLAVAGSQ
;
A
#
# COMPACT_ATOMS: atom_id res chain seq x y z
N MET A 1 24.85 35.13 -2.79
CA MET A 1 25.29 34.20 -1.73
C MET A 1 24.06 33.51 -1.19
N SER A 2 24.11 32.20 -1.21
CA SER A 2 23.08 31.21 -0.94
C SER A 2 22.51 31.26 0.48
N PHE A 3 21.18 31.21 0.60
CA PHE A 3 20.51 30.66 1.78
C PHE A 3 19.38 29.74 1.31
N TRP A 4 19.68 28.43 1.34
CA TRP A 4 18.70 27.36 1.31
C TRP A 4 18.16 27.20 2.72
N SER A 5 16.85 27.33 2.91
CA SER A 5 16.16 26.84 4.11
C SER A 5 15.16 25.79 3.68
N GLY A 6 15.55 24.52 3.80
CA GLY A 6 14.65 23.39 3.66
C GLY A 6 13.73 23.34 4.88
N GLN A 7 12.44 23.58 4.67
CA GLN A 7 11.41 23.25 5.65
C GLN A 7 10.94 21.83 5.37
N GLN A 8 11.24 20.95 6.32
CA GLN A 8 10.68 19.61 6.41
C GLN A 8 9.17 19.71 6.63
N TYR A 9 8.39 19.11 5.74
CA TYR A 9 6.97 18.84 5.95
C TYR A 9 6.83 17.80 7.07
N GLN A 10 6.33 18.23 8.23
CA GLN A 10 5.83 17.36 9.28
C GLN A 10 4.30 17.30 9.16
N SER A 11 3.77 16.15 8.76
CA SER A 11 2.34 15.83 8.85
C SER A 11 1.97 15.56 10.32
N PRO A 12 0.94 16.19 10.90
CA PRO A 12 0.54 15.92 12.28
C PRO A 12 -0.70 15.01 12.37
N GLY A 13 -0.55 13.90 13.11
CA GLY A 13 -1.62 13.32 13.93
C GLY A 13 -2.26 12.00 13.44
N GLY A 14 -2.13 10.95 14.26
CA GLY A 14 -3.01 9.77 14.25
C GLY A 14 -2.29 8.43 14.22
N PHE A 15 -1.88 7.91 15.38
CA PHE A 15 -1.44 6.52 15.52
C PHE A 15 -2.60 5.56 15.23
N ASP A 16 -2.57 4.91 14.07
CA ASP A 16 -3.40 3.75 13.74
C ASP A 16 -2.78 2.49 14.39
N PRO A 17 -3.49 1.74 15.24
CA PRO A 17 -2.96 0.55 15.86
C PRO A 17 -3.00 -0.66 14.91
N GLN A 18 -2.67 -0.50 13.61
CA GLN A 18 -2.37 -1.60 12.66
C GLN A 18 -1.37 -1.18 11.56
N LEU A 19 -0.25 -0.56 11.96
CA LEU A 19 0.99 -0.70 11.19
C LEU A 19 1.43 -2.18 11.23
N PRO A 20 1.87 -2.77 10.10
CA PRO A 20 2.31 -4.15 10.06
C PRO A 20 3.53 -4.31 10.97
N ARG A 21 3.70 -5.52 11.50
CA ARG A 21 4.78 -5.92 12.42
C ARG A 21 6.21 -5.59 11.96
N THR A 22 6.40 -5.04 10.76
CA THR A 22 7.66 -4.57 10.19
C THR A 22 8.31 -3.44 11.00
N LEU A 23 7.54 -2.57 11.69
CA LEU A 23 8.13 -1.56 12.58
C LEU A 23 8.41 -2.06 14.01
N PHE A 24 7.96 -3.27 14.36
CA PHE A 24 8.20 -3.86 15.69
C PHE A 24 9.52 -4.66 15.75
N LEU A 25 10.19 -4.90 14.62
CA LEU A 25 11.46 -5.61 14.57
C LEU A 25 12.71 -4.71 14.62
N LEU A 26 12.54 -3.38 14.59
CA LEU A 26 13.64 -2.42 14.79
C LEU A 26 13.84 -1.97 16.25
N LEU A 27 13.04 -2.49 17.20
CA LEU A 27 13.13 -2.14 18.63
C LEU A 27 13.32 -3.35 19.58
N LEU A 28 13.67 -4.53 19.07
CA LEU A 28 14.04 -5.70 19.89
C LEU A 28 15.55 -5.96 19.94
N SER A 29 16.39 -4.93 19.77
CA SER A 29 17.84 -5.03 20.04
C SER A 29 18.23 -4.67 21.47
N VAL A 30 17.30 -4.24 22.34
CA VAL A 30 17.61 -3.98 23.76
C VAL A 30 16.47 -4.43 24.68
N ALA A 31 16.44 -5.72 25.00
CA ALA A 31 16.22 -6.27 26.36
C ALA A 31 15.68 -7.70 26.32
N SER A 32 16.50 -8.62 26.84
CA SER A 32 16.10 -9.88 27.49
C SER A 32 15.70 -11.06 26.60
N ALA A 33 16.69 -11.72 25.98
CA ALA A 33 17.01 -13.12 26.27
C ALA A 33 18.20 -13.59 25.39
N ARG A 34 19.11 -14.34 26.00
CA ARG A 34 20.38 -14.88 25.48
C ARG A 34 20.40 -15.26 23.98
N GLY A 35 20.67 -14.28 23.11
CA GLY A 35 21.20 -14.49 21.77
C GLY A 35 22.65 -14.03 21.77
N VAL A 36 23.57 -14.88 22.24
CA VAL A 36 25.00 -14.58 22.21
C VAL A 36 25.58 -15.27 20.97
N THR A 37 25.61 -14.58 19.83
CA THR A 37 26.46 -15.01 18.72
C THR A 37 27.91 -14.66 19.10
N GLN A 38 28.71 -15.67 19.47
CA GLN A 38 30.11 -15.48 19.82
C GLN A 38 31.01 -15.21 18.59
N ASN A 39 30.49 -15.50 17.40
CA ASN A 39 31.18 -15.31 16.12
C ASN A 39 30.37 -14.35 15.23
N PRO A 40 30.96 -13.23 14.77
CA PRO A 40 30.29 -12.27 13.89
C PRO A 40 29.92 -12.84 12.51
N LYS A 41 30.45 -14.02 12.14
CA LYS A 41 30.09 -14.73 10.90
C LYS A 41 28.84 -15.59 11.02
N ASP A 42 28.32 -15.81 12.22
CA ASP A 42 27.15 -16.66 12.44
C ASP A 42 25.87 -15.83 12.41
N CYS A 43 24.80 -16.39 11.87
CA CYS A 43 23.48 -15.80 11.99
C CYS A 43 23.00 -15.78 13.43
N VAL A 44 22.20 -14.78 13.78
CA VAL A 44 21.56 -14.69 15.09
C VAL A 44 20.35 -15.61 15.11
N ALA A 45 20.34 -16.55 16.06
CA ALA A 45 19.22 -17.46 16.29
C ALA A 45 18.55 -17.18 17.65
N PHE A 46 17.23 -17.09 17.66
CA PHE A 46 16.40 -16.93 18.85
C PHE A 46 15.40 -18.08 18.95
N GLN A 47 15.33 -18.72 20.11
CA GLN A 47 14.39 -19.81 20.37
C GLN A 47 13.13 -19.30 21.09
N SER A 48 11.97 -19.75 20.64
CA SER A 48 10.67 -19.48 21.28
C SER A 48 9.81 -20.74 21.34
N GLU A 49 8.63 -20.65 21.98
CA GLU A 49 7.61 -21.71 21.94
C GLU A 49 7.13 -22.03 20.52
N LYS A 50 7.27 -21.09 19.57
CA LYS A 50 6.92 -21.29 18.15
C LYS A 50 8.02 -21.98 17.34
N GLY A 51 9.24 -22.07 17.89
CA GLY A 51 10.43 -22.60 17.22
C GLY A 51 11.55 -21.57 17.09
N SER A 52 12.45 -21.83 16.14
CA SER A 52 13.63 -20.99 15.85
C SER A 52 13.28 -19.79 14.97
N SER A 53 13.76 -18.61 15.36
CA SER A 53 13.80 -17.39 14.54
C SER A 53 15.25 -17.11 14.17
N ILE A 54 15.54 -16.97 12.89
CA ILE A 54 16.90 -16.83 12.37
C ILE A 54 17.01 -15.51 11.61
N SER A 55 17.97 -14.68 12.02
CA SER A 55 18.28 -13.42 11.39
C SER A 55 19.73 -13.41 10.92
N CYS A 56 19.90 -13.25 9.62
CA CYS A 56 21.19 -13.18 8.96
C CYS A 56 21.30 -11.83 8.25
N HIS A 57 22.39 -11.12 8.53
CA HIS A 57 22.81 -9.92 7.83
C HIS A 57 24.34 -9.87 7.85
N PRO A 58 25.00 -9.23 6.88
CA PRO A 58 26.45 -9.06 6.91
C PRO A 58 26.92 -8.46 8.26
N PRO A 59 28.07 -8.91 8.81
CA PRO A 59 29.07 -9.79 8.20
C PRO A 59 28.80 -11.30 8.36
N ALA A 60 27.61 -11.72 8.80
CA ALA A 60 27.25 -13.14 8.85
C ALA A 60 27.34 -13.78 7.46
N GLU A 61 27.63 -15.08 7.39
CA GLU A 61 27.56 -15.87 6.17
C GLU A 61 26.15 -16.50 6.04
N LEU A 62 25.71 -16.79 4.81
CA LEU A 62 24.43 -17.47 4.60
C LEU A 62 24.45 -18.86 5.23
N PRO A 63 23.39 -19.28 5.94
CA PRO A 63 23.35 -20.59 6.56
C PRO A 63 23.28 -21.68 5.48
N SER A 64 24.09 -22.73 5.64
CA SER A 64 24.05 -23.90 4.75
C SER A 64 22.87 -24.84 5.05
N SER A 65 22.31 -24.75 6.26
CA SER A 65 21.12 -25.48 6.69
C SER A 65 20.38 -24.72 7.77
N LEU A 66 19.06 -24.91 7.83
CA LEU A 66 18.20 -24.34 8.86
C LEU A 66 17.80 -25.42 9.88
N PRO A 67 17.70 -25.10 11.19
CA PRO A 67 16.95 -25.88 12.16
C PRO A 67 15.56 -26.27 11.64
N ALA A 68 15.16 -27.52 11.84
CA ALA A 68 13.88 -28.04 11.35
C ALA A 68 12.64 -27.37 11.96
N ASP A 69 12.80 -26.66 13.08
CA ASP A 69 11.75 -25.89 13.73
C ASP A 69 11.78 -24.39 13.38
N THR A 70 12.57 -23.99 12.38
CA THR A 70 12.62 -22.60 11.93
C THR A 70 11.25 -22.16 11.42
N PHE A 71 10.67 -21.15 12.08
CA PHE A 71 9.38 -20.57 11.71
C PHE A 71 9.51 -19.14 11.14
N HIS A 72 10.63 -18.47 11.40
CA HIS A 72 10.91 -17.11 10.94
C HIS A 72 12.36 -17.03 10.42
N LEU A 73 12.54 -16.56 9.19
CA LEU A 73 13.85 -16.43 8.54
C LEU A 73 13.99 -15.03 7.91
N VAL A 74 15.07 -14.34 8.26
CA VAL A 74 15.45 -13.04 7.70
C VAL A 74 16.83 -13.16 7.06
N LEU A 75 16.92 -12.89 5.76
CA LEU A 75 18.17 -12.85 4.99
C LEU A 75 18.24 -11.51 4.24
N GLU A 76 18.89 -10.51 4.83
CA GLU A 76 18.85 -9.14 4.32
C GLU A 76 20.25 -8.57 4.08
N LEU A 77 20.36 -7.58 3.18
CA LEU A 77 21.58 -6.79 2.94
C LEU A 77 22.78 -7.58 2.38
N PHE A 78 22.58 -8.81 1.91
CA PHE A 78 23.65 -9.65 1.35
C PHE A 78 24.03 -9.32 -0.09
N ASN A 79 23.35 -8.36 -0.74
CA ASN A 79 23.49 -8.06 -2.17
C ASN A 79 23.28 -9.28 -3.09
N LEU A 80 22.45 -10.23 -2.67
CA LEU A 80 22.20 -11.46 -3.42
C LEU A 80 21.47 -11.14 -4.72
N THR A 81 22.01 -11.59 -5.84
CA THR A 81 21.33 -11.54 -7.14
C THR A 81 20.44 -12.76 -7.38
N GLN A 82 20.77 -13.87 -6.72
CA GLN A 82 20.02 -15.13 -6.70
C GLN A 82 20.15 -15.76 -5.31
N LEU A 83 19.15 -16.56 -4.93
CA LEU A 83 19.21 -17.37 -3.70
C LEU A 83 19.77 -18.76 -4.00
N PRO A 84 20.51 -19.38 -3.07
CA PRO A 84 20.84 -20.80 -3.17
C PRO A 84 19.55 -21.64 -3.25
N PRO A 85 19.44 -22.59 -4.19
CA PRO A 85 18.20 -23.33 -4.42
C PRO A 85 17.74 -24.14 -3.19
N ASP A 86 18.69 -24.61 -2.38
CA ASP A 86 18.42 -25.44 -1.20
C ASP A 86 18.28 -24.63 0.10
N ILE A 87 18.26 -23.29 0.07
CA ILE A 87 18.25 -22.47 1.30
C ILE A 87 17.01 -22.72 2.17
N LEU A 88 15.88 -23.10 1.58
CA LEU A 88 14.65 -23.44 2.29
C LEU A 88 14.46 -24.95 2.50
N LYS A 89 15.47 -25.78 2.19
CA LYS A 89 15.35 -27.23 2.29
C LYS A 89 15.04 -27.63 3.74
N GLY A 90 13.94 -28.35 3.93
CA GLY A 90 13.49 -28.80 5.25
C GLY A 90 12.76 -27.73 6.09
N ALA A 91 12.50 -26.53 5.55
CA ALA A 91 11.83 -25.42 6.23
C ALA A 91 10.29 -25.59 6.28
N SER A 92 9.80 -26.79 6.63
CA SER A 92 8.38 -27.15 6.59
C SER A 92 7.51 -26.39 7.60
N LYS A 93 8.13 -25.83 8.65
CA LYS A 93 7.47 -24.99 9.66
C LYS A 93 7.60 -23.49 9.40
N LEU A 94 8.27 -23.08 8.32
CA LEU A 94 8.51 -21.67 8.02
C LEU A 94 7.18 -20.96 7.76
N GLN A 95 6.95 -19.89 8.52
CA GLN A 95 5.76 -19.04 8.44
C GLN A 95 6.09 -17.65 7.92
N GLU A 96 7.32 -17.16 8.16
CA GLU A 96 7.73 -15.82 7.76
C GLU A 96 9.10 -15.87 7.10
N LEU A 97 9.18 -15.35 5.87
CA LEU A 97 10.40 -15.28 5.08
C LEU A 97 10.62 -13.84 4.60
N HIS A 98 11.69 -13.23 5.11
CA HIS A 98 12.08 -11.86 4.79
C HIS A 98 13.39 -11.89 4.01
N LEU A 99 13.36 -11.41 2.78
CA LEU A 99 14.46 -11.37 1.82
C LEU A 99 14.75 -9.94 1.37
N SER A 100 14.38 -8.96 2.21
CA SER A 100 14.38 -7.56 1.85
C SER A 100 15.79 -7.01 1.62
N SER A 101 15.89 -5.93 0.85
CA SER A 101 17.14 -5.18 0.67
C SER A 101 18.29 -6.06 0.14
N ASN A 102 18.00 -6.92 -0.83
CA ASN A 102 18.98 -7.67 -1.63
C ASN A 102 19.00 -7.12 -3.07
N ARG A 103 19.44 -7.93 -4.04
CA ARG A 103 19.47 -7.57 -5.47
C ARG A 103 18.82 -8.67 -6.31
N LEU A 104 17.86 -9.40 -5.75
CA LEU A 104 17.31 -10.58 -6.40
C LEU A 104 16.65 -10.17 -7.72
N GLU A 105 17.11 -10.75 -8.82
CA GLU A 105 16.62 -10.45 -10.17
C GLU A 105 15.47 -11.38 -10.59
N SER A 106 15.47 -12.59 -10.03
CA SER A 106 14.47 -13.63 -10.26
C SER A 106 14.35 -14.57 -9.08
N LEU A 107 13.27 -15.35 -9.07
CA LEU A 107 13.08 -16.52 -8.20
C LEU A 107 12.80 -17.74 -9.09
N ALA A 108 13.13 -18.94 -8.59
CA ALA A 108 12.70 -20.20 -9.20
C ALA A 108 11.23 -20.48 -8.87
N ALA A 109 10.50 -21.17 -9.75
CA ALA A 109 9.07 -21.46 -9.55
C ALA A 109 8.84 -22.37 -8.32
N GLU A 110 9.78 -23.27 -8.09
CA GLU A 110 9.79 -24.26 -7.01
C GLU A 110 10.31 -23.70 -5.68
N PHE A 111 10.77 -22.45 -5.64
CA PHE A 111 11.47 -21.88 -4.48
C PHE A 111 10.67 -22.00 -3.18
N LEU A 112 9.36 -21.80 -3.22
CA LEU A 112 8.49 -21.83 -2.03
C LEU A 112 7.89 -23.21 -1.72
N LEU A 113 8.11 -24.23 -2.56
CA LEU A 113 7.57 -25.58 -2.33
C LEU A 113 7.98 -26.18 -0.96
N PRO A 114 9.22 -25.98 -0.46
CA PRO A 114 9.62 -26.50 0.85
C PRO A 114 8.91 -25.84 2.05
N ALA A 115 8.24 -24.70 1.87
CA ALA A 115 7.62 -23.90 2.92
C ALA A 115 6.10 -23.74 2.73
N PRO A 116 5.30 -24.83 2.78
CA PRO A 116 3.86 -24.78 2.52
C PRO A 116 3.04 -24.04 3.60
N GLN A 117 3.62 -23.79 4.77
CA GLN A 117 3.00 -23.06 5.89
C GLN A 117 3.33 -21.56 5.87
N LEU A 118 3.98 -21.07 4.80
CA LEU A 118 4.38 -19.67 4.71
C LEU A 118 3.15 -18.75 4.72
N ARG A 119 3.18 -17.77 5.63
CA ARG A 119 2.14 -16.75 5.85
C ARG A 119 2.60 -15.36 5.41
N VAL A 120 3.90 -15.07 5.53
CA VAL A 120 4.50 -13.79 5.14
C VAL A 120 5.68 -14.02 4.22
N LEU A 121 5.67 -13.35 3.07
CA LEU A 121 6.81 -13.24 2.17
C LEU A 121 7.12 -11.76 1.91
N ASP A 122 8.31 -11.32 2.32
CA ASP A 122 8.81 -9.98 2.06
C ASP A 122 10.00 -10.02 1.08
N LEU A 123 9.81 -9.41 -0.09
CA LEU A 123 10.79 -9.26 -1.17
C LEU A 123 11.10 -7.77 -1.44
N THR A 124 10.83 -6.89 -0.47
CA THR A 124 11.02 -5.44 -0.58
C THR A 124 12.44 -5.09 -1.01
N ARG A 125 12.60 -4.07 -1.87
CA ARG A 125 13.92 -3.57 -2.29
C ARG A 125 14.81 -4.66 -2.88
N ASN A 126 14.31 -5.30 -3.93
CA ASN A 126 15.07 -6.22 -4.78
C ASN A 126 15.08 -5.69 -6.23
N ALA A 127 15.60 -6.49 -7.16
CA ALA A 127 15.69 -6.14 -8.58
C ALA A 127 14.71 -6.95 -9.45
N LEU A 128 13.61 -7.44 -8.86
CA LEU A 128 12.68 -8.33 -9.56
C LEU A 128 11.98 -7.57 -10.68
N THR A 129 12.07 -8.11 -11.89
CA THR A 129 11.34 -7.61 -13.08
C THR A 129 10.11 -8.45 -13.40
N ARG A 130 10.06 -9.68 -12.88
CA ARG A 130 8.96 -10.64 -13.04
C ARG A 130 8.94 -11.67 -11.90
N LEU A 131 7.81 -12.35 -11.74
CA LEU A 131 7.71 -13.58 -10.96
C LEU A 131 7.54 -14.78 -11.90
N PRO A 132 8.08 -15.96 -11.56
CA PRO A 132 7.83 -17.17 -12.33
C PRO A 132 6.38 -17.64 -12.13
N PRO A 133 5.69 -18.13 -13.18
CA PRO A 133 4.40 -18.79 -13.03
C PRO A 133 4.51 -19.98 -12.07
N GLY A 134 3.53 -20.13 -11.18
CA GLY A 134 3.50 -21.23 -10.23
C GLY A 134 4.29 -21.02 -8.94
N LEU A 135 4.97 -19.86 -8.76
CA LEU A 135 5.70 -19.54 -7.52
C LEU A 135 4.88 -19.81 -6.25
N PHE A 136 3.59 -19.47 -6.28
CA PHE A 136 2.68 -19.60 -5.14
C PHE A 136 1.77 -20.85 -5.20
N GLN A 137 2.09 -21.84 -6.04
CA GLN A 137 1.24 -23.02 -6.22
C GLN A 137 0.99 -23.80 -4.92
N ALA A 138 1.97 -23.82 -4.01
CA ALA A 138 1.87 -24.46 -2.70
C ALA A 138 1.61 -23.48 -1.53
N SER A 139 1.39 -22.18 -1.82
CA SER A 139 1.37 -21.10 -0.82
C SER A 139 -0.05 -20.68 -0.45
N ALA A 140 -0.97 -21.65 -0.28
CA ALA A 140 -2.38 -21.35 0.01
C ALA A 140 -2.60 -20.63 1.36
N ALA A 141 -1.67 -20.78 2.30
CA ALA A 141 -1.67 -20.13 3.62
C ALA A 141 -1.05 -18.72 3.62
N LEU A 142 -0.54 -18.24 2.48
CA LEU A 142 0.14 -16.94 2.40
C LEU A 142 -0.88 -15.81 2.55
N GLU A 143 -0.67 -14.99 3.57
CA GLU A 143 -1.54 -13.88 3.98
C GLU A 143 -0.98 -12.53 3.55
N THR A 144 0.35 -12.41 3.52
CA THR A 144 1.07 -11.17 3.23
C THR A 144 2.12 -11.42 2.16
N VAL A 145 2.02 -10.66 1.08
CA VAL A 145 3.05 -10.59 0.03
C VAL A 145 3.49 -9.15 -0.14
N VAL A 146 4.78 -8.90 0.05
CA VAL A 146 5.39 -7.58 -0.12
C VAL A 146 6.41 -7.65 -1.26
N LEU A 147 6.11 -6.95 -2.35
CA LEU A 147 6.94 -6.80 -3.56
C LEU A 147 7.36 -5.34 -3.77
N LYS A 148 7.30 -4.55 -2.70
CA LYS A 148 7.60 -3.12 -2.68
C LYS A 148 8.99 -2.80 -3.23
N GLU A 149 9.11 -1.67 -3.93
CA GLU A 149 10.39 -1.13 -4.41
C GLU A 149 11.21 -2.15 -5.22
N ASN A 150 10.55 -2.82 -6.17
CA ASN A 150 11.17 -3.68 -7.18
C ASN A 150 11.14 -3.01 -8.57
N GLN A 151 11.31 -3.77 -9.65
CA GLN A 151 11.35 -3.27 -11.02
C GLN A 151 10.25 -3.91 -11.89
N LEU A 152 9.11 -4.27 -11.31
CA LEU A 152 8.00 -4.88 -12.02
C LEU A 152 7.37 -3.88 -13.00
N GLU A 153 7.29 -4.23 -14.28
CA GLU A 153 6.69 -3.38 -15.32
C GLU A 153 5.31 -3.87 -15.78
N VAL A 154 5.10 -5.19 -15.74
CA VAL A 154 3.87 -5.88 -16.14
C VAL A 154 3.51 -6.88 -15.04
N LEU A 155 2.22 -7.01 -14.75
CA LEU A 155 1.70 -8.12 -13.95
C LEU A 155 0.94 -9.10 -14.83
N GLU A 156 1.14 -10.38 -14.56
CA GLU A 156 0.28 -11.44 -15.09
C GLU A 156 -0.57 -12.01 -13.96
N ALA A 157 -1.86 -12.24 -14.23
CA ALA A 157 -2.77 -12.84 -13.26
C ALA A 157 -2.32 -14.25 -12.82
N SER A 158 -1.55 -14.95 -13.66
CA SER A 158 -0.94 -16.25 -13.39
C SER A 158 0.03 -16.23 -12.21
N TRP A 159 0.71 -15.10 -11.96
CA TRP A 159 1.71 -14.99 -10.92
C TRP A 159 1.13 -15.20 -9.54
N LEU A 160 -0.09 -14.71 -9.31
CA LEU A 160 -0.75 -14.72 -8.02
C LEU A 160 -1.70 -15.92 -7.83
N HIS A 161 -1.67 -16.89 -8.77
CA HIS A 161 -2.47 -18.10 -8.67
C HIS A 161 -2.05 -18.92 -7.43
N GLY A 162 -3.03 -19.42 -6.68
CA GLY A 162 -2.80 -20.25 -5.48
C GLY A 162 -2.91 -19.48 -4.16
N LEU A 163 -2.84 -18.15 -4.19
CA LEU A 163 -2.97 -17.29 -3.02
C LEU A 163 -4.43 -17.18 -2.54
N LYS A 164 -4.86 -18.13 -1.71
CA LYS A 164 -6.25 -18.22 -1.22
C LYS A 164 -6.50 -17.44 0.07
N ALA A 165 -5.46 -17.26 0.90
CA ALA A 165 -5.55 -16.58 2.19
C ALA A 165 -5.07 -15.12 2.16
N LEU A 166 -4.74 -14.58 0.98
CA LEU A 166 -4.09 -13.28 0.85
C LEU A 166 -4.96 -12.15 1.44
N GLY A 167 -4.44 -11.50 2.47
CA GLY A 167 -5.05 -10.36 3.15
C GLY A 167 -4.33 -9.05 2.86
N PHE A 168 -3.04 -9.09 2.54
CA PHE A 168 -2.20 -7.92 2.27
C PHE A 168 -1.33 -8.16 1.02
N LEU A 169 -1.45 -7.26 0.05
CA LEU A 169 -0.61 -7.25 -1.15
C LEU A 169 -0.03 -5.85 -1.35
N ASP A 170 1.29 -5.75 -1.31
CA ASP A 170 2.02 -4.51 -1.58
C ASP A 170 2.89 -4.66 -2.83
N LEU A 171 2.56 -3.86 -3.84
CA LEU A 171 3.23 -3.74 -5.13
C LEU A 171 3.76 -2.30 -5.33
N SER A 172 3.86 -1.51 -4.26
CA SER A 172 4.22 -0.10 -4.31
C SER A 172 5.66 0.11 -4.78
N GLY A 173 5.95 1.30 -5.33
CA GLY A 173 7.29 1.68 -5.76
C GLY A 173 7.86 0.81 -6.89
N ASN A 174 7.00 0.24 -7.74
CA ASN A 174 7.39 -0.50 -8.94
C ASN A 174 7.25 0.39 -10.19
N ARG A 175 7.27 -0.21 -11.39
CA ARG A 175 7.17 0.47 -12.68
C ARG A 175 5.91 0.06 -13.45
N LEU A 176 4.87 -0.38 -12.75
CA LEU A 176 3.66 -0.91 -13.36
C LEU A 176 2.92 0.16 -14.16
N ARG A 177 2.64 -0.12 -15.42
CA ARG A 177 1.90 0.80 -16.31
C ARG A 177 0.44 0.44 -16.48
N LYS A 178 0.11 -0.86 -16.39
CA LYS A 178 -1.23 -1.42 -16.53
C LYS A 178 -1.39 -2.63 -15.62
N LEU A 179 -2.63 -2.92 -15.27
CA LEU A 179 -3.03 -4.14 -14.57
C LEU A 179 -3.93 -4.98 -15.49
N PRO A 180 -3.78 -6.31 -15.51
CA PRO A 180 -4.69 -7.16 -16.26
C PRO A 180 -6.09 -7.17 -15.62
N ALA A 181 -7.13 -7.29 -16.45
CA ALA A 181 -8.49 -7.51 -15.97
C ALA A 181 -8.57 -8.81 -15.17
N GLY A 182 -9.43 -8.84 -14.14
CA GLY A 182 -9.57 -10.00 -13.27
C GLY A 182 -8.35 -10.34 -12.39
N LEU A 183 -7.31 -9.49 -12.31
CA LEU A 183 -6.10 -9.72 -11.50
C LEU A 183 -6.42 -10.18 -10.07
N LEU A 184 -7.44 -9.57 -9.46
CA LEU A 184 -7.82 -9.78 -8.06
C LEU A 184 -9.12 -10.59 -7.91
N ALA A 185 -9.64 -11.20 -8.99
CA ALA A 185 -10.97 -11.82 -9.02
C ALA A 185 -11.20 -12.87 -7.92
N ASN A 186 -10.13 -13.53 -7.46
CA ASN A 186 -10.19 -14.60 -6.47
C ASN A 186 -9.75 -14.20 -5.05
N PHE A 187 -9.35 -12.94 -4.81
CA PHE A 187 -8.82 -12.52 -3.50
C PHE A 187 -9.90 -11.98 -2.58
N THR A 188 -10.84 -12.85 -2.20
CA THR A 188 -12.02 -12.49 -1.38
C THR A 188 -11.67 -12.05 0.04
N LEU A 189 -10.48 -12.41 0.54
CA LEU A 189 -9.98 -12.07 1.87
C LEU A 189 -9.06 -10.83 1.89
N LEU A 190 -8.77 -10.23 0.72
CA LEU A 190 -7.86 -9.10 0.62
C LEU A 190 -8.43 -7.89 1.36
N ARG A 191 -7.64 -7.33 2.28
CA ARG A 191 -7.97 -6.16 3.11
C ARG A 191 -7.16 -4.94 2.72
N THR A 192 -5.92 -5.13 2.31
CA THR A 192 -5.05 -4.04 1.89
C THR A 192 -4.44 -4.35 0.53
N LEU A 193 -4.60 -3.41 -0.40
CA LEU A 193 -3.93 -3.39 -1.67
C LEU A 193 -3.11 -2.11 -1.78
N ASP A 194 -1.81 -2.25 -1.94
CA ASP A 194 -0.92 -1.14 -2.19
C ASP A 194 -0.33 -1.19 -3.61
N LEU A 195 -0.67 -0.16 -4.39
CA LEU A 195 -0.20 0.08 -5.75
C LEU A 195 0.44 1.47 -5.87
N GLY A 196 0.74 2.14 -4.76
CA GLY A 196 1.29 3.49 -4.72
C GLY A 196 2.65 3.59 -5.41
N GLY A 197 2.99 4.77 -5.92
CA GLY A 197 4.31 5.03 -6.53
C GLY A 197 4.62 4.17 -7.77
N ASN A 198 3.60 3.88 -8.58
CA ASN A 198 3.73 3.17 -9.86
C ASN A 198 3.53 4.14 -11.05
N GLN A 199 3.29 3.62 -12.25
CA GLN A 199 3.10 4.40 -13.48
C GLN A 199 1.72 4.15 -14.09
N LEU A 200 0.72 3.79 -13.28
CA LEU A 200 -0.60 3.40 -13.74
C LEU A 200 -1.35 4.61 -14.31
N GLU A 201 -1.79 4.51 -15.56
CA GLU A 201 -2.58 5.56 -16.23
C GLU A 201 -4.09 5.31 -16.10
N THR A 202 -4.47 4.04 -16.00
CA THR A 202 -5.86 3.58 -15.89
C THR A 202 -5.91 2.32 -15.02
N LEU A 203 -7.05 2.09 -14.38
CA LEU A 203 -7.36 0.84 -13.67
C LEU A 203 -8.48 0.09 -14.40
N PRO A 204 -8.43 -1.25 -14.48
CA PRO A 204 -9.56 -2.03 -14.95
C PRO A 204 -10.82 -1.76 -14.10
N PRO A 205 -11.99 -1.53 -14.69
CA PRO A 205 -13.22 -1.27 -13.94
C PRO A 205 -13.64 -2.43 -13.02
N ASP A 206 -13.21 -3.65 -13.32
CA ASP A 206 -13.49 -4.88 -12.57
C ASP A 206 -12.41 -5.22 -11.54
N LEU A 207 -11.34 -4.43 -11.42
CA LEU A 207 -10.18 -4.72 -10.58
C LEU A 207 -10.60 -5.07 -9.15
N LEU A 208 -11.56 -4.33 -8.59
CA LEU A 208 -12.01 -4.50 -7.21
C LEU A 208 -13.32 -5.29 -7.09
N ARG A 209 -13.69 -6.13 -8.06
CA ARG A 209 -14.88 -7.01 -7.91
C ARG A 209 -14.62 -8.26 -7.08
N GLY A 210 -13.37 -8.75 -7.06
CA GLY A 210 -12.98 -9.95 -6.32
C GLY A 210 -12.77 -9.71 -4.81
N PRO A 211 -12.02 -8.66 -4.42
CA PRO A 211 -11.90 -8.29 -3.00
C PRO A 211 -13.24 -7.86 -2.43
N LEU A 212 -13.79 -8.62 -1.48
CA LEU A 212 -15.10 -8.33 -0.89
C LEU A 212 -15.01 -7.60 0.46
N ARG A 213 -13.79 -7.46 0.99
CA ARG A 213 -13.50 -6.94 2.33
C ARG A 213 -12.30 -5.98 2.33
N LEU A 214 -12.09 -5.29 1.20
CA LEU A 214 -11.00 -4.33 1.10
C LEU A 214 -11.25 -3.16 2.05
N GLN A 215 -10.25 -2.82 2.85
CA GLN A 215 -10.29 -1.76 3.86
C GLN A 215 -9.35 -0.62 3.51
N ARG A 216 -8.24 -0.89 2.83
CA ARG A 216 -7.24 0.10 2.44
C ARG A 216 -6.85 -0.07 0.98
N LEU A 217 -6.89 1.04 0.24
CA LEU A 217 -6.48 1.10 -1.15
C LEU A 217 -5.53 2.29 -1.34
N HIS A 218 -4.29 1.96 -1.68
CA HIS A 218 -3.23 2.93 -1.98
C HIS A 218 -3.02 2.97 -3.50
N LEU A 219 -3.23 4.15 -4.07
CA LEU A 219 -3.09 4.45 -5.50
C LEU A 219 -2.30 5.75 -5.72
N GLU A 220 -1.78 6.34 -4.66
CA GLU A 220 -1.03 7.60 -4.68
C GLU A 220 0.22 7.52 -5.57
N GLY A 221 0.70 8.67 -6.07
CA GLY A 221 1.94 8.71 -6.84
C GLY A 221 1.89 7.92 -8.16
N ASN A 222 0.71 7.81 -8.77
CA ASN A 222 0.51 7.18 -10.08
C ASN A 222 0.25 8.25 -11.18
N ARG A 223 -0.29 7.84 -12.33
CA ARG A 223 -0.61 8.72 -13.47
C ARG A 223 -2.10 8.67 -13.83
N LEU A 224 -2.96 8.32 -12.86
CA LEU A 224 -4.39 8.15 -13.09
C LEU A 224 -5.02 9.47 -13.51
N GLN A 225 -5.79 9.46 -14.59
CA GLN A 225 -6.42 10.68 -15.14
C GLN A 225 -7.92 10.77 -14.85
N VAL A 226 -8.58 9.62 -14.68
CA VAL A 226 -10.01 9.51 -14.46
C VAL A 226 -10.28 8.46 -13.39
N LEU A 227 -11.13 8.80 -12.42
CA LEU A 227 -11.71 7.84 -11.50
C LEU A 227 -13.08 7.39 -12.02
N GLY A 228 -13.15 6.16 -12.50
CA GLY A 228 -14.37 5.54 -13.03
C GLY A 228 -15.40 5.22 -11.94
N LYS A 229 -16.67 5.11 -12.32
CA LYS A 229 -17.78 4.86 -11.39
C LYS A 229 -17.73 3.45 -10.81
N GLU A 230 -17.40 2.48 -11.66
CA GLU A 230 -17.52 1.05 -11.38
C GLU A 230 -16.42 0.52 -10.45
N LEU A 231 -15.28 1.23 -10.35
CA LEU A 231 -14.11 0.75 -9.63
C LEU A 231 -14.39 0.56 -8.13
N LEU A 232 -15.00 1.57 -7.49
CA LEU A 232 -15.20 1.62 -6.04
C LEU A 232 -16.62 1.19 -5.62
N GLU A 233 -17.55 1.03 -6.57
CA GLU A 233 -18.92 0.59 -6.30
C GLU A 233 -19.01 -0.72 -5.49
N PRO A 234 -18.15 -1.74 -5.71
CA PRO A 234 -18.18 -2.99 -4.95
C PRO A 234 -17.57 -2.93 -3.55
N GLN A 235 -17.17 -1.76 -3.03
CA GLN A 235 -16.31 -1.65 -1.84
C GLN A 235 -16.99 -0.95 -0.63
N PRO A 236 -17.97 -1.61 0.03
CA PRO A 236 -18.68 -1.03 1.17
C PRO A 236 -17.83 -0.94 2.46
N ASP A 237 -16.81 -1.78 2.59
CA ASP A 237 -15.94 -1.87 3.78
C ASP A 237 -14.66 -1.04 3.65
N LEU A 238 -14.47 -0.31 2.55
CA LEU A 238 -13.28 0.51 2.34
C LEU A 238 -13.28 1.69 3.32
N ARG A 239 -12.18 1.82 4.06
CA ARG A 239 -11.98 2.84 5.10
C ARG A 239 -10.95 3.89 4.70
N TYR A 240 -9.92 3.49 3.94
CA TYR A 240 -8.82 4.37 3.53
C TYR A 240 -8.64 4.33 2.02
N LEU A 241 -8.71 5.49 1.39
CA LEU A 241 -8.50 5.66 -0.04
C LEU A 241 -7.49 6.79 -0.30
N PHE A 242 -6.33 6.41 -0.80
CA PHE A 242 -5.27 7.36 -1.16
C PHE A 242 -5.15 7.45 -2.67
N LEU A 243 -5.39 8.64 -3.21
CA LEU A 243 -5.38 8.98 -4.63
C LEU A 243 -4.51 10.21 -4.90
N ASN A 244 -3.78 10.70 -3.91
CA ASN A 244 -2.94 11.89 -4.03
C ASN A 244 -1.80 11.71 -5.04
N ASP A 245 -1.25 12.83 -5.50
CA ASP A 245 -0.10 12.84 -6.42
C ASP A 245 -0.36 12.02 -7.70
N ASN A 246 -1.57 12.17 -8.24
CA ASN A 246 -1.98 11.59 -9.51
C ASN A 246 -2.24 12.72 -10.54
N LYS A 247 -2.93 12.39 -11.64
CA LYS A 247 -3.30 13.35 -12.69
C LYS A 247 -4.82 13.44 -12.86
N LEU A 248 -5.59 13.16 -11.79
CA LEU A 248 -7.03 13.05 -11.88
C LEU A 248 -7.59 14.41 -12.30
N ALA A 249 -8.13 14.47 -13.51
CA ALA A 249 -8.84 15.63 -14.02
C ALA A 249 -10.36 15.46 -13.92
N LYS A 250 -10.83 14.22 -13.74
CA LYS A 250 -12.25 13.87 -13.66
C LYS A 250 -12.49 12.75 -12.65
N VAL A 251 -13.56 12.92 -11.88
CA VAL A 251 -14.18 11.85 -11.08
C VAL A 251 -15.58 11.62 -11.64
N ALA A 252 -15.93 10.38 -11.95
CA ALA A 252 -17.24 10.05 -12.50
C ALA A 252 -18.36 10.29 -11.48
N ALA A 253 -19.55 10.66 -11.97
CA ALA A 253 -20.72 10.81 -11.11
C ALA A 253 -21.03 9.49 -10.39
N GLY A 254 -21.20 9.55 -9.07
CA GLY A 254 -21.46 8.37 -8.24
C GLY A 254 -20.25 7.47 -8.00
N ALA A 255 -19.01 7.89 -8.32
CA ALA A 255 -17.81 7.09 -8.05
C ALA A 255 -17.65 6.70 -6.56
N PHE A 256 -18.18 7.49 -5.62
CA PHE A 256 -18.14 7.20 -4.19
C PHE A 256 -19.40 6.50 -3.65
N ARG A 257 -20.35 6.12 -4.51
CA ARG A 257 -21.63 5.53 -4.07
C ARG A 257 -21.48 4.23 -3.27
N GLY A 258 -20.44 3.44 -3.59
CA GLY A 258 -20.15 2.19 -2.89
C GLY A 258 -19.56 2.37 -1.50
N LEU A 259 -18.96 3.53 -1.20
CA LEU A 259 -18.14 3.76 -0.02
C LEU A 259 -19.02 4.10 1.20
N ARG A 260 -19.25 3.12 2.08
CA ARG A 260 -20.15 3.27 3.24
C ARG A 260 -19.43 3.46 4.57
N GLN A 261 -18.13 3.20 4.61
CA GLN A 261 -17.31 3.22 5.83
C GLN A 261 -16.01 3.99 5.63
N LEU A 262 -15.95 4.89 4.64
CA LEU A 262 -14.74 5.63 4.35
C LEU A 262 -14.47 6.60 5.51
N ASP A 263 -13.29 6.47 6.12
CA ASP A 263 -12.83 7.30 7.24
C ASP A 263 -11.74 8.28 6.79
N MET A 264 -10.98 7.93 5.74
CA MET A 264 -9.88 8.72 5.19
C MET A 264 -9.95 8.78 3.66
N LEU A 265 -9.88 9.99 3.11
CA LEU A 265 -9.80 10.24 1.67
C LEU A 265 -8.72 11.27 1.35
N ASP A 266 -7.73 10.89 0.55
CA ASP A 266 -6.74 11.82 0.02
C ASP A 266 -6.85 11.94 -1.50
N LEU A 267 -7.28 13.11 -1.98
CA LEU A 267 -7.33 13.51 -3.39
C LEU A 267 -6.36 14.65 -3.68
N SER A 268 -5.46 14.98 -2.76
CA SER A 268 -4.56 16.12 -2.89
C SER A 268 -3.63 15.99 -4.11
N ASN A 269 -3.08 17.11 -4.57
CA ASN A 269 -2.11 17.13 -5.68
C ASN A 269 -2.58 16.37 -6.93
N ASN A 270 -3.76 16.74 -7.42
CA ASN A 270 -4.36 16.24 -8.65
C ASN A 270 -4.67 17.40 -9.62
N SER A 271 -5.50 17.17 -10.63
CA SER A 271 -5.89 18.17 -11.64
C SER A 271 -7.39 18.44 -11.64
N LEU A 272 -8.06 18.26 -10.50
CA LEU A 272 -9.50 18.45 -10.36
C LEU A 272 -9.84 19.94 -10.36
N ALA A 273 -10.47 20.39 -11.44
CA ALA A 273 -11.05 21.73 -11.54
C ALA A 273 -12.47 21.79 -10.96
N SER A 274 -13.21 20.69 -11.02
CA SER A 274 -14.57 20.57 -10.53
C SER A 274 -14.92 19.10 -10.28
N VAL A 275 -16.01 18.86 -9.56
CA VAL A 275 -16.56 17.52 -9.31
C VAL A 275 -18.04 17.47 -9.66
N PRO A 276 -18.60 16.29 -10.00
CA PRO A 276 -20.02 16.15 -10.26
C PRO A 276 -20.87 16.40 -9.01
N GLU A 277 -22.07 16.92 -9.24
CA GLU A 277 -23.11 17.07 -8.21
C GLU A 277 -23.36 15.74 -7.48
N GLY A 278 -23.57 15.80 -6.17
CA GLY A 278 -23.81 14.64 -5.33
C GLY A 278 -22.62 13.70 -5.09
N LEU A 279 -21.40 14.01 -5.58
CA LEU A 279 -20.23 13.14 -5.39
C LEU A 279 -19.96 12.80 -3.91
N TRP A 280 -20.09 13.78 -3.03
CA TRP A 280 -19.77 13.68 -1.60
C TRP A 280 -20.93 13.19 -0.74
N ALA A 281 -22.15 13.16 -1.28
CA ALA A 281 -23.34 12.79 -0.51
C ALA A 281 -23.23 11.41 0.17
N PRO A 282 -22.66 10.35 -0.45
CA PRO A 282 -22.45 9.06 0.22
C PRO A 282 -21.50 9.11 1.41
N LEU A 283 -20.60 10.10 1.45
CA LEU A 283 -19.56 10.29 2.47
C LEU A 283 -20.07 11.14 3.66
N ALA A 284 -21.20 11.82 3.51
CA ALA A 284 -21.81 12.69 4.51
C ALA A 284 -22.74 11.90 5.45
N GLN A 285 -22.24 10.85 6.11
CA GLN A 285 -23.05 10.04 7.03
C GLN A 285 -22.91 10.52 8.47
N PRO A 286 -24.01 10.88 9.17
CA PRO A 286 -23.95 11.36 10.54
C PRO A 286 -23.20 10.41 11.48
N GLY A 287 -22.12 10.90 12.12
CA GLY A 287 -21.32 10.15 13.08
C GLY A 287 -20.27 9.22 12.45
N ARG A 288 -20.09 9.27 11.13
CA ARG A 288 -19.10 8.49 10.37
C ARG A 288 -18.46 9.28 9.21
N ASP A 289 -18.72 10.57 9.14
CA ASP A 289 -18.20 11.47 8.14
C ASP A 289 -16.69 11.71 8.35
N MET A 290 -15.89 11.04 7.52
CA MET A 290 -14.43 11.21 7.44
C MET A 290 -13.75 11.23 8.82
N GLN A 291 -13.91 10.14 9.60
CA GLN A 291 -13.44 10.08 10.99
C GLN A 291 -11.98 10.49 11.15
N ASP A 292 -11.13 10.02 10.23
CA ASP A 292 -9.69 10.24 10.24
C ASP A 292 -9.30 11.48 9.42
N GLY A 293 -10.06 11.83 8.40
CA GLY A 293 -9.96 13.13 7.73
C GLY A 293 -10.01 13.06 6.21
N PHE A 294 -9.81 14.21 5.58
CA PHE A 294 -9.65 14.27 4.14
C PHE A 294 -8.72 15.39 3.68
N ASP A 295 -8.14 15.21 2.50
CA ASP A 295 -7.36 16.24 1.82
C ASP A 295 -7.78 16.35 0.34
N ILE A 296 -8.04 17.58 -0.09
CA ILE A 296 -8.39 17.95 -1.49
C ILE A 296 -7.52 19.11 -1.99
N SER A 297 -6.44 19.43 -1.29
CA SER A 297 -5.51 20.52 -1.62
C SER A 297 -4.73 20.23 -2.89
N GLY A 298 -3.99 21.23 -3.40
CA GLY A 298 -3.15 21.02 -4.60
C GLY A 298 -3.94 20.69 -5.87
N ASN A 299 -5.22 21.06 -5.95
CA ASN A 299 -6.08 20.91 -7.12
C ASN A 299 -6.51 22.28 -7.66
N PRO A 300 -6.65 22.45 -9.00
CA PRO A 300 -7.00 23.73 -9.62
C PRO A 300 -8.50 24.05 -9.54
N TRP A 301 -9.09 24.06 -8.35
CA TRP A 301 -10.53 24.23 -8.14
C TRP A 301 -11.09 25.52 -8.77
N ILE A 302 -12.12 25.38 -9.60
CA ILE A 302 -12.90 26.48 -10.15
C ILE A 302 -14.10 26.69 -9.22
N CYS A 303 -13.97 27.68 -8.34
CA CYS A 303 -14.92 28.01 -7.30
C CYS A 303 -16.11 28.82 -7.83
N ASP A 304 -16.91 28.17 -8.69
CA ASP A 304 -18.19 28.69 -9.19
C ASP A 304 -19.38 27.95 -8.53
N GLN A 305 -20.59 28.17 -9.05
CA GLN A 305 -21.82 27.57 -8.54
C GLN A 305 -21.88 26.04 -8.70
N LYS A 306 -21.04 25.43 -9.55
CA LYS A 306 -21.00 23.98 -9.71
C LYS A 306 -20.42 23.27 -8.50
N LEU A 307 -19.69 23.99 -7.65
CA LEU A 307 -19.16 23.46 -6.40
C LEU A 307 -20.10 23.63 -5.20
N ASN A 308 -21.34 24.11 -5.38
CA ASN A 308 -22.27 24.33 -4.26
C ASN A 308 -22.46 23.10 -3.35
N ASP A 309 -22.53 21.90 -3.93
CA ASP A 309 -22.60 20.66 -3.15
C ASP A 309 -21.32 20.39 -2.34
N LEU A 310 -20.16 20.66 -2.93
CA LEU A 310 -18.88 20.58 -2.24
C LEU A 310 -18.82 21.62 -1.11
N TYR A 311 -19.28 22.85 -1.33
CA TYR A 311 -19.29 23.89 -0.29
C TYR A 311 -20.12 23.48 0.93
N ARG A 312 -21.34 22.97 0.71
CA ARG A 312 -22.19 22.49 1.81
C ARG A 312 -21.53 21.33 2.57
N TRP A 313 -20.91 20.40 1.84
CA TRP A 313 -20.20 19.28 2.45
C TRP A 313 -19.01 19.77 3.30
N LEU A 314 -18.20 20.68 2.76
CA LEU A 314 -17.03 21.22 3.46
C LEU A 314 -17.39 22.01 4.71
N GLU A 315 -18.45 22.83 4.69
CA GLU A 315 -18.89 23.54 5.89
C GLU A 315 -19.30 22.57 7.01
N ALA A 316 -19.88 21.42 6.64
CA ALA A 316 -20.26 20.38 7.59
C ALA A 316 -19.06 19.58 8.12
N THR A 317 -17.99 19.41 7.32
CA THR A 317 -16.85 18.52 7.63
C THR A 317 -15.51 19.24 7.80
N LYS A 318 -15.49 20.58 7.91
CA LYS A 318 -14.26 21.39 7.91
C LYS A 318 -13.26 21.03 9.01
N ASP A 319 -13.70 20.53 10.16
CA ASP A 319 -12.82 20.09 11.25
C ASP A 319 -12.00 18.84 10.89
N LYS A 320 -12.43 18.09 9.88
CA LYS A 320 -11.77 16.88 9.35
C LYS A 320 -10.79 17.16 8.21
N MET A 321 -10.73 18.41 7.74
CA MET A 321 -9.91 18.79 6.61
C MET A 321 -8.47 19.12 7.05
N PHE A 322 -7.48 18.43 6.49
CA PHE A 322 -6.07 18.65 6.85
C PHE A 322 -5.48 19.96 6.31
N SER A 323 -5.60 20.18 5.01
CA SER A 323 -4.88 21.26 4.30
C SER A 323 -5.78 22.46 3.96
N GLN A 324 -6.49 22.98 4.96
CA GLN A 324 -7.48 24.06 4.78
C GLN A 324 -6.89 25.32 4.10
N ASN A 325 -5.71 25.75 4.55
CA ASN A 325 -5.05 26.96 4.03
C ASN A 325 -4.38 26.76 2.66
N ALA A 326 -4.10 25.51 2.28
CA ALA A 326 -3.51 25.17 0.98
C ALA A 326 -4.57 24.83 -0.07
N THR A 327 -5.83 24.60 0.33
CA THR A 327 -6.94 24.36 -0.58
C THR A 327 -7.54 25.67 -1.04
N ARG A 328 -7.14 26.11 -2.23
CA ARG A 328 -7.47 27.44 -2.78
C ARG A 328 -8.14 27.35 -4.13
N CYS A 329 -8.91 28.37 -4.45
CA CYS A 329 -9.54 28.53 -5.75
C CYS A 329 -8.49 28.94 -6.79
N ALA A 330 -8.44 28.21 -7.91
CA ALA A 330 -7.65 28.59 -9.08
C ALA A 330 -8.41 29.58 -9.99
N GLY A 331 -9.74 29.62 -9.89
CA GLY A 331 -10.60 30.59 -10.55
C GLY A 331 -12.03 30.53 -9.99
N PRO A 332 -12.96 31.36 -10.49
CA PRO A 332 -12.72 32.49 -11.40
C PRO A 332 -11.88 33.61 -10.76
N GLU A 333 -11.37 34.57 -11.56
CA GLU A 333 -10.42 35.61 -11.10
C GLU A 333 -10.91 36.39 -9.86
N ALA A 334 -12.21 36.58 -9.69
CA ALA A 334 -12.79 37.29 -8.54
C ALA A 334 -12.50 36.61 -7.18
N VAL A 335 -12.36 35.28 -7.17
CA VAL A 335 -12.13 34.48 -5.94
C VAL A 335 -10.80 33.73 -5.98
N LYS A 336 -9.99 33.95 -7.02
CA LYS A 336 -8.71 33.27 -7.21
C LYS A 336 -7.77 33.53 -6.04
N GLY A 337 -7.14 32.47 -5.56
CA GLY A 337 -6.25 32.50 -4.41
C GLY A 337 -6.95 32.53 -3.04
N GLN A 338 -8.26 32.78 -2.97
CA GLN A 338 -9.01 32.62 -1.73
C GLN A 338 -9.07 31.14 -1.33
N THR A 339 -9.16 30.85 -0.03
CA THR A 339 -9.36 29.47 0.42
C THR A 339 -10.75 29.00 0.04
N LEU A 340 -10.87 27.74 -0.33
CA LEU A 340 -12.13 27.18 -0.79
C LEU A 340 -13.19 27.21 0.32
N LEU A 341 -12.79 27.02 1.58
CA LEU A 341 -13.66 27.20 2.76
C LEU A 341 -14.16 28.65 2.93
N ALA A 342 -13.33 29.66 2.68
CA ALA A 342 -13.78 31.05 2.78
C ALA A 342 -14.84 31.40 1.72
N VAL A 343 -14.68 30.86 0.50
CA VAL A 343 -15.69 31.01 -0.54
C VAL A 343 -16.96 30.23 -0.19
N ALA A 344 -16.81 29.00 0.33
CA ALA A 344 -17.94 28.16 0.75
C ALA A 344 -18.82 28.83 1.81
N GLY A 345 -18.23 29.46 2.84
CA GLY A 345 -18.96 30.16 3.89
C GLY A 345 -19.60 31.49 3.46
N SER A 346 -19.35 31.96 2.23
CA SER A 346 -19.88 33.22 1.69
C SER A 346 -21.09 33.05 0.75
N GLN A 347 -21.46 31.81 0.43
CA GLN A 347 -22.57 31.44 -0.47
C GLN A 347 -23.82 31.06 0.31
#